data_AF-A0A2T4UH18-F1
#
_entry.id   AF-A0A2T4UH18-F1
#
_cell.length_a   1.000
_cell.length_b   1.000
_cell.length_c   1.000
_cell.angle_alpha   90.00
_cell.angle_beta   90.00
_cell.angle_gamma   90.00
#
_symmetry.space_group_name_H-M   'P 1'
#
loop_
_entity.id
_entity.type
_entity.pdbx_description
1 polymer ?
#
loop_
_entity_poly.entity_id
_entity_poly.type
_entity_poly.pdbx_seq_one_letter_code
_entity_poly.pdbx_strand_id
1 'polypeptide(L)'
;MAPPATIRPPRPQDGPVLERLGLAGERVVLVLEDGPDGVRAATAVRPARVELVGGQDLYLYAAAATGLLPEEADRLLSATYAALDAEHEPGRDGEPIGLCLLIADRAEMRRRPQAQWEDPPMLYVGYLGDRRQVRVAYFEGALLRPPVTT
;
A
#
# COMPACT_ATOMS: atom_id res chain seq x y z
N MET A 1 28.86 7.28 7.06
CA MET A 1 27.63 6.94 6.31
C MET A 1 26.73 6.19 7.27
N ALA A 2 25.53 6.69 7.56
CA ALA A 2 24.59 5.97 8.41
C ALA A 2 24.13 4.68 7.70
N PRO A 3 23.87 3.57 8.41
CA PRO A 3 23.32 2.37 7.79
C PRO A 3 21.97 2.68 7.15
N PRO A 4 21.61 2.01 6.04
CA PRO A 4 20.33 2.23 5.39
C PRO A 4 19.18 1.82 6.31
N ALA A 5 18.08 2.59 6.25
CA ALA A 5 16.86 2.26 6.98
C ALA A 5 16.35 0.85 6.61
N THR A 6 15.90 0.13 7.64
CA THR A 6 15.51 -1.29 7.55
C THR A 6 14.00 -1.43 7.52
N ILE A 7 13.49 -2.23 6.58
CA ILE A 7 12.05 -2.55 6.48
C ILE A 7 11.83 -3.93 7.08
N ARG A 8 10.84 -4.07 7.98
CA ARG A 8 10.48 -5.35 8.60
C ARG A 8 9.00 -5.41 9.00
N PRO A 9 8.45 -6.60 9.29
CA PRO A 9 7.14 -6.73 9.92
C PRO A 9 7.09 -6.03 11.29
N PRO A 10 5.92 -5.51 11.72
CA PRO A 10 5.74 -4.91 13.04
C PRO A 10 5.95 -5.94 14.15
N ARG A 11 6.45 -5.49 15.30
CA ARG A 11 6.64 -6.29 16.52
C ARG A 11 5.71 -5.77 17.62
N PRO A 12 5.39 -6.58 18.65
CA PRO A 12 4.53 -6.14 19.75
C PRO A 12 4.98 -4.84 20.41
N GLN A 13 6.29 -4.63 20.57
CA GLN A 13 6.84 -3.40 21.17
C GLN A 13 6.66 -2.13 20.31
N ASP A 14 6.29 -2.26 19.03
CA ASP A 14 6.06 -1.10 18.16
C ASP A 14 4.70 -0.44 18.42
N GLY A 15 3.79 -1.10 19.14
CA GLY A 15 2.41 -0.65 19.40
C GLY A 15 2.30 0.83 19.79
N PRO A 16 3.02 1.31 20.83
CA PRO A 16 2.97 2.71 21.23
C PRO A 16 3.44 3.71 20.15
N VAL A 17 4.31 3.29 19.22
CA VAL A 17 4.74 4.13 18.09
C VAL A 17 3.65 4.14 17.01
N LEU A 18 3.08 2.97 16.70
CA LEU A 18 2.02 2.83 15.70
C LEU A 18 0.75 3.60 16.11
N GLU A 19 0.41 3.62 17.40
CA GLU A 19 -0.69 4.44 17.94
C GLU A 19 -0.43 5.94 17.74
N ARG A 20 0.79 6.42 18.01
CA ARG A 20 1.17 7.82 17.78
C ARG A 20 1.16 8.20 16.29
N LEU A 21 1.42 7.23 15.41
CA LEU A 21 1.28 7.38 13.96
C LEU A 21 -0.19 7.31 13.49
N GLY A 22 -1.14 7.09 14.40
CA GLY A 22 -2.57 7.03 14.08
C GLY A 22 -3.00 5.72 13.41
N LEU A 23 -2.22 4.65 13.56
CA LEU A 23 -2.50 3.33 12.99
C LEU A 23 -3.17 2.36 13.98
N ALA A 24 -3.80 2.88 15.03
CA ALA A 24 -4.50 2.06 16.00
C ALA A 24 -5.70 1.35 15.35
N GLY A 25 -5.72 0.01 15.42
CA GLY A 25 -6.77 -0.82 14.82
C GLY A 25 -6.65 -1.06 13.31
N GLU A 26 -5.62 -0.49 12.66
CA GLU A 26 -5.30 -0.79 11.26
C GLU A 26 -4.47 -2.07 11.14
N ARG A 27 -4.56 -2.77 10.01
CA ARG A 27 -3.64 -3.87 9.71
C ARG A 27 -2.31 -3.28 9.23
N VAL A 28 -1.37 -3.16 10.15
CA VAL A 28 0.01 -2.76 9.84
C VAL A 28 0.74 -3.92 9.18
N VAL A 29 1.37 -3.66 8.03
CA VAL A 29 2.09 -4.69 7.25
C VAL A 29 3.58 -4.61 7.52
N LEU A 30 4.17 -3.42 7.37
CA LEU A 30 5.60 -3.20 7.52
C LEU A 30 5.89 -1.90 8.28
N VAL A 31 7.08 -1.85 8.88
CA VAL A 31 7.64 -0.66 9.49
C VAL A 31 9.02 -0.37 8.89
N LEU A 32 9.34 0.92 8.77
CA LEU A 32 10.68 1.42 8.47
C LEU A 32 11.35 1.87 9.76
N GLU A 33 12.47 1.25 10.08
CA GLU A 33 13.32 1.61 11.21
C GLU A 33 14.53 2.40 10.75
N ASP A 34 14.89 3.41 11.54
CA ASP A 34 16.10 4.20 11.34
C ASP A 34 17.00 4.09 12.59
N GLY A 35 17.79 3.02 12.62
CA GLY A 35 18.74 2.76 13.71
C GLY A 35 18.08 2.64 15.11
N PRO A 36 18.74 3.12 16.18
CA PRO A 36 18.26 2.97 17.55
C PRO A 36 17.03 3.84 17.87
N ASP A 37 16.71 4.82 17.02
CA ASP A 37 15.63 5.79 17.22
C ASP A 37 14.23 5.19 16.95
N GLY A 38 14.19 3.94 16.48
CA GLY A 38 12.98 3.14 16.36
C GLY A 38 12.24 3.32 15.03
N VAL A 39 10.93 3.07 15.05
CA VAL A 39 10.06 3.11 13.87
C VAL A 39 9.82 4.57 13.45
N ARG A 40 10.26 4.93 12.23
CA ARG A 40 10.04 6.26 11.61
C ARG A 40 8.80 6.31 10.71
N ALA A 41 8.44 5.16 10.14
CA ALA A 41 7.26 5.03 9.29
C ALA A 41 6.67 3.64 9.35
N ALA A 42 5.39 3.53 9.00
CA ALA A 42 4.69 2.27 8.92
C ALA A 42 3.70 2.29 7.74
N THR A 43 3.50 1.12 7.14
CA THR A 43 2.46 0.90 6.14
C THR A 43 1.33 0.11 6.75
N ALA A 44 0.12 0.49 6.39
CA ALA A 44 -1.10 -0.17 6.80
C ALA A 44 -2.00 -0.38 5.59
N VAL A 45 -2.86 -1.40 5.71
CA VAL A 45 -3.87 -1.70 4.72
C VAL A 45 -5.21 -1.95 5.37
N ARG A 46 -6.26 -1.65 4.61
CA ARG A 46 -7.62 -2.07 4.93
C ARG A 46 -8.34 -2.57 3.69
N PRO A 47 -9.17 -3.62 3.78
CA PRO A 47 -10.01 -4.03 2.66
C PRO A 47 -10.91 -2.87 2.20
N ALA A 48 -11.03 -2.70 0.90
CA ALA A 48 -11.91 -1.72 0.29
C ALA A 48 -12.41 -2.23 -1.07
N ARG A 49 -13.69 -1.99 -1.34
CA ARG A 49 -14.27 -2.21 -2.67
C ARG A 49 -13.95 -1.01 -3.57
N VAL A 50 -13.38 -1.26 -4.74
CA VAL A 50 -12.95 -0.21 -5.67
C VAL A 50 -13.80 -0.23 -6.93
N GLU A 51 -14.74 0.70 -7.02
CA GLU A 51 -15.73 0.76 -8.12
C GLU A 51 -15.09 0.99 -9.50
N LEU A 52 -13.99 1.76 -9.58
CA LEU A 52 -13.29 2.02 -10.84
C LEU A 52 -12.73 0.77 -11.53
N VAL A 53 -12.60 -0.35 -10.81
CA VAL A 53 -12.17 -1.64 -11.36
C VAL A 53 -13.28 -2.68 -11.36
N GLY A 54 -14.54 -2.24 -11.40
CA GLY A 54 -15.70 -3.14 -11.40
C GLY A 54 -16.05 -3.69 -10.02
N GLY A 55 -15.74 -2.94 -8.96
CA GLY A 55 -16.10 -3.29 -7.59
C GLY A 55 -15.31 -4.46 -7.01
N GLN A 56 -14.04 -4.63 -7.41
CA GLN A 56 -13.16 -5.64 -6.82
C GLN A 56 -12.75 -5.24 -5.40
N ASP A 57 -12.55 -6.25 -4.56
CA ASP A 57 -11.99 -6.08 -3.22
C ASP A 57 -10.46 -5.95 -3.33
N LEU A 58 -9.92 -4.81 -2.89
CA LEU A 58 -8.48 -4.51 -2.87
C LEU A 58 -8.07 -3.99 -1.50
N TYR A 59 -6.81 -4.18 -1.12
CA TYR A 59 -6.23 -3.51 0.04
C TYR A 59 -5.98 -2.05 -0.30
N LEU A 60 -6.62 -1.13 0.42
CA LEU A 60 -6.27 0.29 0.33
C LEU A 60 -4.99 0.52 1.13
N TYR A 61 -3.93 0.94 0.43
CA TYR A 61 -2.64 1.28 1.01
C TYR A 61 -2.68 2.64 1.72
N ALA A 62 -2.11 2.68 2.92
CA ALA A 62 -1.78 3.90 3.62
C ALA A 62 -0.35 3.81 4.18
N ALA A 63 0.37 4.94 4.16
CA ALA A 63 1.63 5.10 4.85
C ALA A 63 1.49 6.21 5.89
N ALA A 64 1.88 5.91 7.14
CA ALA A 64 2.05 6.91 8.18
C ALA A 64 3.54 7.12 8.39
N ALA A 65 4.01 8.35 8.17
CA ALA A 65 5.44 8.65 8.21
C ALA A 65 5.68 10.12 8.59
N THR A 66 6.86 10.38 9.14
CA THR A 66 7.37 11.74 9.31
C THR A 66 8.65 11.88 8.49
N GLY A 67 8.66 12.79 7.51
CA GLY A 67 9.86 13.11 6.73
C GLY A 67 10.41 11.96 5.88
N LEU A 68 9.52 11.17 5.27
CA LEU A 68 9.92 10.07 4.39
C LEU A 68 10.50 10.62 3.08
N LEU A 69 11.66 10.13 2.66
CA LEU A 69 12.20 10.45 1.34
C LEU A 69 11.38 9.72 0.25
N PRO A 70 11.28 10.26 -0.98
CA PRO A 70 10.55 9.59 -2.07
C PRO A 70 11.00 8.15 -2.32
N GLU A 71 12.30 7.87 -2.26
CA GLU A 71 12.86 6.54 -2.48
C GLU A 71 12.50 5.57 -1.35
N GLU A 72 12.33 6.08 -0.13
CA GLU A 72 11.88 5.29 1.02
C GLU A 72 10.38 5.00 0.93
N ALA A 73 9.60 5.95 0.42
CA ALA A 73 8.18 5.75 0.11
C ALA A 73 8.01 4.64 -0.93
N ASP A 74 8.80 4.70 -1.99
CA ASP A 74 8.80 3.72 -3.05
C ASP A 74 9.20 2.33 -2.52
N ARG A 75 10.27 2.23 -1.74
CA ARG A 75 10.70 0.98 -1.10
C ARG A 75 9.63 0.41 -0.16
N LEU A 76 8.97 1.24 0.64
CA LEU A 76 7.90 0.79 1.53
C LEU A 76 6.68 0.29 0.74
N LEU A 77 6.31 0.99 -0.34
CA LEU A 77 5.21 0.58 -1.21
C LEU A 77 5.51 -0.78 -1.87
N SER A 78 6.69 -0.93 -2.49
CA SER A 78 7.14 -2.19 -3.10
C SER A 78 7.21 -3.33 -2.10
N ALA A 79 7.81 -3.10 -0.92
CA ALA A 79 7.91 -4.13 0.11
C ALA A 79 6.53 -4.53 0.66
N THR A 80 5.62 -3.57 0.82
CA THR A 80 4.25 -3.85 1.29
C THR A 80 3.48 -4.68 0.27
N TYR A 81 3.59 -4.34 -1.01
CA TYR A 81 3.02 -5.14 -2.09
C TYR A 81 3.56 -6.58 -2.03
N ALA A 82 4.89 -6.76 -2.01
CA ALA A 82 5.51 -8.08 -2.01
C ALA A 82 5.12 -8.93 -0.78
N ALA A 83 5.00 -8.30 0.39
CA ALA A 83 4.56 -9.00 1.61
C ALA A 83 3.11 -9.51 1.49
N LEU A 84 2.20 -8.68 0.97
CA LEU A 84 0.79 -9.08 0.81
C LEU A 84 0.60 -10.08 -0.32
N ASP A 85 1.37 -9.94 -1.41
CA ASP A 85 1.37 -10.85 -2.54
C ASP A 85 1.82 -12.26 -2.12
N ALA A 86 2.86 -12.34 -1.28
CA ALA A 86 3.34 -13.61 -0.72
C ALA A 86 2.34 -14.28 0.25
N GLU A 87 1.43 -13.51 0.83
CA GLU A 87 0.35 -14.01 1.70
C GLU A 87 -0.91 -14.42 0.91
N HIS A 88 -1.02 -14.02 -0.36
CA HIS A 88 -2.22 -14.24 -1.16
C HIS A 88 -2.43 -15.72 -1.51
N GLU A 89 -3.65 -16.21 -1.30
CA GLU A 89 -4.07 -17.55 -1.71
C GLU A 89 -5.10 -17.44 -2.85
N PRO A 90 -4.71 -17.74 -4.11
CA PRO A 90 -5.61 -17.66 -5.25
C PRO A 90 -6.89 -18.49 -5.06
N GLY A 91 -8.04 -17.85 -5.30
CA GLY A 91 -9.36 -18.50 -5.18
C GLY A 91 -9.95 -18.52 -3.77
N ARG A 92 -9.31 -17.90 -2.78
CA ARG A 92 -9.90 -17.70 -1.46
C ARG A 92 -11.03 -16.66 -1.50
N ASP A 93 -12.23 -17.09 -1.14
CA ASP A 93 -13.40 -16.21 -1.12
C ASP A 93 -13.26 -15.07 -0.10
N GLY A 94 -13.68 -13.88 -0.51
CA GLY A 94 -13.69 -12.67 0.33
C GLY A 94 -12.34 -12.00 0.55
N GLU A 95 -11.23 -12.57 0.07
CA GLU A 95 -9.91 -11.95 0.21
C GLU A 95 -9.70 -10.84 -0.84
N PRO A 96 -9.11 -9.68 -0.45
CA PRO A 96 -8.68 -8.69 -1.41
C PRO A 96 -7.61 -9.24 -2.37
N ILE A 97 -7.77 -8.97 -3.66
CA ILE A 97 -6.99 -9.58 -4.74
C ILE A 97 -5.82 -8.70 -5.23
N GLY A 98 -5.49 -7.66 -4.47
CA GLY A 98 -4.45 -6.72 -4.84
C GLY A 98 -4.35 -5.51 -3.92
N LEU A 99 -3.53 -4.55 -4.31
CA LEU A 99 -3.25 -3.31 -3.61
C LEU A 99 -3.79 -2.11 -4.40
N CYS A 100 -4.40 -1.15 -3.72
CA CYS A 100 -4.91 0.09 -4.26
C CYS A 100 -4.17 1.27 -3.58
N LEU A 101 -3.60 2.15 -4.40
CA LEU A 101 -2.93 3.37 -3.98
C LEU A 101 -3.73 4.58 -4.43
N LEU A 102 -4.02 5.48 -3.48
CA LEU A 102 -4.65 6.77 -3.76
C LEU A 102 -3.62 7.89 -3.66
N ILE A 103 -3.37 8.57 -4.77
CA ILE A 103 -2.40 9.66 -4.85
C ILE A 103 -3.17 10.97 -4.87
N ALA A 104 -3.02 11.79 -3.82
CA ALA A 104 -3.59 13.13 -3.76
C ALA A 104 -2.60 14.21 -4.21
N ASP A 105 -1.30 13.99 -3.95
CA ASP A 105 -0.26 14.95 -4.25
C ASP A 105 0.02 15.05 -5.76
N ARG A 106 -0.08 16.28 -6.28
CA ARG A 106 0.20 16.58 -7.68
C ARG A 106 1.69 16.50 -8.02
N ALA A 107 2.59 16.69 -7.06
CA ALA A 107 4.02 16.48 -7.30
C ALA A 107 4.29 15.00 -7.55
N GLU A 108 3.71 14.12 -6.72
CA GLU A 108 3.80 12.67 -6.88
C GLU A 108 3.24 12.17 -8.22
N MET A 109 2.06 12.65 -8.63
CA MET A 109 1.50 12.33 -9.95
C MET A 109 2.42 12.71 -11.11
N ARG A 110 3.16 13.82 -10.99
CA ARG A 110 4.11 14.28 -12.02
C ARG A 110 5.43 13.53 -11.99
N ARG A 111 5.87 13.09 -10.80
CA ARG A 111 7.11 12.32 -10.61
C ARG A 111 7.02 10.97 -11.32
N ARG A 112 5.83 10.36 -11.31
CA ARG A 112 5.60 9.03 -11.88
C ARG A 112 4.41 9.03 -12.86
N PRO A 113 4.52 9.71 -14.02
CA PRO A 113 3.39 9.97 -14.92
C PRO A 113 2.96 8.74 -15.74
N GLN A 114 3.77 7.67 -15.74
CA GLN A 114 3.53 6.49 -16.56
C GLN A 114 2.22 5.81 -16.18
N ALA A 115 1.47 5.34 -17.18
CA ALA A 115 0.24 4.59 -16.96
C ALA A 115 0.49 3.28 -16.21
N GLN A 116 1.67 2.69 -16.39
CA GLN A 116 2.13 1.50 -15.71
C GLN A 116 3.45 1.79 -14.99
N TRP A 117 3.58 1.33 -13.76
CA TRP A 117 4.85 1.25 -13.03
C TRP A 117 5.36 -0.19 -13.06
N GLU A 118 6.67 -0.37 -13.00
CA GLU A 118 7.29 -1.70 -12.97
C GLU A 118 7.41 -2.23 -11.54
N ASP A 119 7.68 -1.35 -10.57
CA ASP A 119 7.89 -1.73 -9.17
C ASP A 119 7.21 -0.75 -8.17
N PRO A 120 6.17 -1.20 -7.43
CA PRO A 120 5.40 -2.41 -7.72
C PRO A 120 4.64 -2.26 -9.07
N PRO A 121 4.13 -3.36 -9.67
CA PRO A 121 3.52 -3.36 -11.00
C PRO A 121 2.13 -2.68 -11.03
N MET A 122 2.10 -1.37 -10.79
CA MET A 122 0.86 -0.59 -10.62
C MET A 122 0.34 -0.01 -11.92
N LEU A 123 -0.96 -0.19 -12.14
CA LEU A 123 -1.73 0.33 -13.26
C LEU A 123 -2.54 1.56 -12.82
N TYR A 124 -2.48 2.63 -13.60
CA TYR A 124 -3.38 3.77 -13.49
C TYR A 124 -4.79 3.39 -13.95
N VAL A 125 -5.80 3.65 -13.10
CA VAL A 125 -7.20 3.29 -13.39
C VAL A 125 -8.14 4.49 -13.49
N GLY A 126 -7.69 5.69 -13.11
CA GLY A 126 -8.48 6.90 -13.22
C GLY A 126 -8.33 7.87 -12.06
N TYR A 127 -9.33 8.73 -11.92
CA TYR A 127 -9.47 9.67 -10.81
C TYR A 127 -10.79 9.43 -10.09
N LEU A 128 -10.76 9.55 -8.76
CA LEU A 128 -11.98 9.67 -7.95
C LEU A 128 -12.60 11.07 -8.14
N GLY A 129 -13.85 11.24 -7.71
CA GLY A 129 -14.56 12.53 -7.77
C GLY A 129 -13.86 13.65 -6.98
N ASP A 130 -13.06 13.30 -5.96
CA ASP A 130 -12.23 14.21 -5.18
C ASP A 130 -10.85 14.49 -5.81
N ARG A 131 -10.64 14.05 -7.06
CA ARG A 131 -9.44 14.24 -7.86
C ARG A 131 -8.20 13.47 -7.39
N ARG A 132 -8.32 12.52 -6.46
CA ARG A 132 -7.23 11.58 -6.17
C ARG A 132 -7.05 10.62 -7.36
N GLN A 133 -5.81 10.44 -7.79
CA GLN A 133 -5.46 9.43 -8.78
C GLN A 133 -5.50 8.05 -8.13
N VAL A 134 -6.10 7.08 -8.83
CA VAL A 134 -6.17 5.69 -8.37
C VAL A 134 -5.19 4.86 -9.18
N ARG A 135 -4.40 4.07 -8.46
CA ARG A 135 -3.52 3.05 -9.01
C ARG A 135 -3.77 1.71 -8.34
N VAL A 136 -3.70 0.63 -9.10
CA VAL A 136 -3.92 -0.73 -8.59
C VAL A 136 -2.79 -1.65 -9.02
N ALA A 137 -2.39 -2.58 -8.16
CA ALA A 137 -1.59 -3.73 -8.52
C ALA A 137 -2.33 -4.99 -8.07
N TYR A 138 -2.49 -5.97 -8.96
CA TYR A 138 -3.11 -7.25 -8.63
C TYR A 138 -2.04 -8.23 -8.15
N PHE A 139 -2.40 -9.08 -7.19
CA PHE A 139 -1.52 -10.14 -6.72
C PHE A 139 -1.34 -11.24 -7.78
N GLU A 140 -0.25 -11.99 -7.68
CA GLU A 140 0.01 -13.11 -8.57
C GLU A 140 -1.10 -14.17 -8.45
N GLY A 141 -1.66 -14.58 -9.59
CA GLY A 141 -2.77 -15.53 -9.62
C GLY A 141 -4.14 -14.97 -9.21
N ALA A 142 -4.27 -13.66 -9.00
CA ALA A 142 -5.54 -13.02 -8.68
C ALA A 142 -6.63 -13.34 -9.71
N LEU A 143 -7.76 -13.86 -9.24
CA LEU A 143 -8.94 -14.15 -10.07
C LEU A 143 -9.90 -12.96 -10.01
N LEU A 144 -10.07 -12.27 -11.14
CA LEU A 144 -11.04 -11.19 -11.26
C LEU A 144 -12.45 -11.74 -11.14
N ARG A 145 -13.23 -11.22 -10.19
CA ARG A 145 -14.65 -11.57 -10.11
C ARG A 145 -15.41 -10.90 -11.26
N PRO A 146 -16.37 -11.57 -11.90
CA PRO A 146 -17.24 -10.91 -12.85
C PRO A 146 -17.98 -9.76 -12.17
N PRO A 147 -18.24 -8.65 -12.88
CA PRO A 147 -18.98 -7.53 -12.32
C PRO A 147 -20.37 -8.00 -11.88
N VAL A 148 -20.75 -7.71 -10.64
CA VAL A 148 -22.11 -7.97 -10.16
C VAL A 148 -23.03 -7.00 -10.87
N THR A 149 -23.85 -7.50 -11.78
CA THR A 149 -24.93 -6.72 -12.40
C THR A 149 -26.06 -6.63 -11.38
N THR A 150 -26.23 -5.47 -10.74
CA THR A 150 -27.40 -5.13 -9.90
C THR A 150 -28.37 -4.26 -10.66
#